data_AF-A0A1F8EFT7-F1
#
_entry.id   AF-A0A1F8EFT7-F1
#
_cell.length_a   1.000
_cell.length_b   1.000
_cell.length_c   1.000
_cell.angle_alpha   90.00
_cell.angle_beta   90.00
_cell.angle_gamma   90.00
#
_symmetry.space_group_name_H-M   'P 1'
#
loop_
_entity.id
_entity.type
_entity.pdbx_description
1 polymer ?
#
loop_
_entity_poly.entity_id
_entity_poly.type
_entity_poly.pdbx_seq_one_letter_code
_entity_poly.pdbx_strand_id
1 'polypeptide(L)'
;MNKFIVLAVSAGLALSAAFALAEEVSPSPEASSNSSGRPGIRKEVRKEIRDTRQDVRQEVKETRKEVRSEIKDTRKDAREDIKQVRETAREDLKNKREELKTNREEAREALKAKRDELKNKIETKREELKERLAKIKDKRKKQIVERIDKQLDALNEKMLNHFSNVLDRLDSVLEKISDRADKAAEKGLDISEVSAAIDSAAGAIEAARTAITNQSGKTYTVEINTEAGLRGDVGKARQALHADLAKVREAVNAAREAVRKAAVALGKLYGASPVPSVTVTASPEPTATATPTPSETPTPTATP
;
A
#
# COMPACT_ATOMS: atom_id res chain seq x y z
N MET A 1 -5.88 -8.08 -18.70
CA MET A 1 -5.94 -6.64 -18.99
C MET A 1 -6.60 -5.97 -17.79
N ASN A 2 -5.85 -5.24 -16.98
CA ASN A 2 -6.38 -4.26 -16.02
C ASN A 2 -5.20 -3.36 -15.65
N LYS A 3 -5.17 -2.17 -16.26
CA LYS A 3 -4.16 -1.13 -16.03
C LYS A 3 -4.65 -0.28 -14.86
N PHE A 4 -4.15 -0.52 -13.66
CA PHE A 4 -4.33 0.41 -12.55
C PHE A 4 -3.42 1.61 -12.79
N ILE A 5 -4.02 2.72 -13.21
CA ILE A 5 -3.37 4.02 -13.33
C ILE A 5 -3.23 4.56 -11.90
N VAL A 6 -2.04 4.41 -11.32
CA VAL A 6 -1.64 5.14 -10.12
C VAL A 6 -1.30 6.56 -10.55
N LEU A 7 -2.27 7.47 -10.46
CA LEU A 7 -2.04 8.90 -10.61
C LEU A 7 -1.40 9.43 -9.32
N ALA A 8 -0.08 9.25 -9.22
CA ALA A 8 0.73 9.96 -8.25
C ALA A 8 0.83 11.43 -8.69
N VAL A 9 0.00 12.30 -8.14
CA VAL A 9 0.14 13.76 -8.30
C VAL A 9 1.34 14.20 -7.45
N SER A 10 2.54 14.06 -8.00
CA SER A 10 3.76 14.64 -7.45
C SER A 10 3.77 16.14 -7.78
N ALA A 11 3.06 16.93 -6.97
CA ALA A 11 3.19 18.38 -6.98
C ALA A 11 4.50 18.78 -6.29
N GLY A 12 5.62 18.56 -6.99
CA GLY A 12 6.96 18.96 -6.60
C GLY A 12 7.55 19.95 -7.60
N LEU A 13 6.87 21.08 -7.84
CA LEU A 13 7.45 22.15 -8.65
C LEU A 13 8.25 23.08 -7.75
N ALA A 14 9.48 22.68 -7.46
CA ALA A 14 10.50 23.54 -6.89
C ALA A 14 10.92 24.56 -7.96
N LEU A 15 10.19 25.68 -8.07
CA LEU A 15 10.74 26.88 -8.70
C LEU A 15 11.62 27.58 -7.65
N SER A 16 12.86 27.09 -7.51
CA SER A 16 13.92 27.83 -6.85
C SER A 16 14.23 29.07 -7.68
N ALA A 17 13.49 30.14 -7.45
CA ALA A 17 13.91 31.47 -7.86
C ALA A 17 15.19 31.78 -7.09
N ALA A 18 16.34 31.60 -7.76
CA ALA A 18 17.61 32.14 -7.31
C ALA A 18 17.48 33.66 -7.27
N PHE A 19 17.00 34.18 -6.14
CA PHE A 19 17.11 35.58 -5.77
C PHE A 19 18.53 35.79 -5.26
N ALA A 20 19.49 35.83 -6.18
CA ALA A 20 20.88 36.12 -5.89
C ALA A 20 21.20 37.55 -6.32
N LEU A 21 21.71 38.32 -5.36
CA LEU A 21 22.31 39.66 -5.43
C LEU A 21 21.36 40.85 -5.64
N ALA A 22 20.74 41.28 -4.53
CA ALA A 22 20.77 42.70 -4.19
C ALA A 22 22.05 42.94 -3.37
N GLU A 23 23.18 43.16 -4.04
CA GLU A 23 24.38 43.65 -3.38
C GLU A 23 24.21 45.15 -3.14
N GLU A 24 23.98 45.51 -1.87
CA GLU A 24 23.98 46.90 -1.41
C GLU A 24 25.41 47.46 -1.54
N VAL A 25 25.69 48.11 -2.66
CA VAL A 25 26.84 49.00 -2.75
C VAL A 25 26.49 50.30 -2.03
N SER A 26 26.87 50.36 -0.75
CA SER A 26 27.01 51.60 0.01
C SER A 26 28.03 52.51 -0.69
N PRO A 27 27.72 53.79 -0.99
CA PRO A 27 28.74 54.72 -1.46
C PRO A 27 29.47 55.31 -0.26
N SER A 28 30.64 54.75 0.10
CA SER A 28 31.64 55.46 0.91
C SER A 28 32.53 56.31 -0.01
N PRO A 29 32.80 57.58 0.32
CA PRO A 29 33.55 58.47 -0.54
C PRO A 29 35.06 58.25 -0.36
N GLU A 30 35.79 58.34 -1.47
CA GLU A 30 37.13 58.95 -1.62
C GLU A 30 37.98 58.19 -2.64
N ALA A 31 38.23 58.82 -3.79
CA ALA A 31 39.53 58.83 -4.47
C ALA A 31 39.47 59.82 -5.64
N SER A 32 40.15 60.94 -5.44
CA SER A 32 40.43 61.95 -6.46
C SER A 32 41.42 61.41 -7.49
N SER A 33 41.09 61.48 -8.78
CA SER A 33 42.08 61.78 -9.81
C SER A 33 41.42 62.48 -10.99
N ASN A 34 42.05 63.59 -11.38
CA ASN A 34 41.64 64.48 -12.46
C ASN A 34 41.69 63.76 -13.81
N SER A 35 40.55 63.76 -14.52
CA SER A 35 40.54 63.86 -15.98
C SER A 35 39.36 64.73 -16.40
N SER A 36 39.64 65.69 -17.28
CA SER A 36 38.72 66.69 -17.81
C SER A 36 37.67 66.06 -18.74
N GLY A 37 36.69 65.37 -18.16
CA GLY A 37 35.48 64.91 -18.82
C GLY A 37 34.31 65.86 -18.54
N ARG A 38 33.66 66.35 -19.61
CA ARG A 38 32.55 67.31 -19.61
C ARG A 38 31.50 67.08 -18.50
N PRO A 39 31.11 68.12 -17.71
CA PRO A 39 30.09 68.03 -16.64
C PRO A 39 28.70 67.55 -17.07
N GLY A 40 28.38 67.59 -18.37
CA GLY A 40 27.13 67.05 -18.93
C GLY A 40 27.08 65.53 -18.89
N ILE A 41 28.14 64.86 -19.38
CA ILE A 41 28.17 63.41 -19.62
C ILE A 41 27.93 62.61 -18.32
N ARG A 42 28.46 63.08 -17.19
CA ARG A 42 28.22 62.44 -15.87
C ARG A 42 26.78 62.59 -15.35
N LYS A 43 26.08 63.67 -15.71
CA LYS A 43 24.67 63.88 -15.34
C LYS A 43 23.74 63.06 -16.23
N GLU A 44 24.03 62.96 -17.52
CA GLU A 44 23.29 62.11 -18.46
C GLU A 44 23.38 60.64 -18.07
N VAL A 45 24.59 60.10 -17.85
CA VAL A 45 24.80 58.70 -17.42
C VAL A 45 24.10 58.40 -16.08
N ARG A 46 24.10 59.34 -15.13
CA ARG A 46 23.36 59.19 -13.86
C ARG A 46 21.84 59.15 -14.05
N LYS A 47 21.33 59.86 -15.06
CA LYS A 47 19.90 59.91 -15.38
C LYS A 47 19.47 58.61 -16.05
N GLU A 48 20.24 58.13 -17.02
CA GLU A 48 20.02 56.82 -17.67
C GLU A 48 20.07 55.66 -16.69
N ILE A 49 21.03 55.65 -15.75
CA ILE A 49 21.11 54.61 -14.69
C ILE A 49 19.89 54.68 -13.75
N ARG A 50 19.36 55.89 -13.48
CA ARG A 50 18.15 56.04 -12.66
C ARG A 50 16.92 55.52 -13.40
N ASP A 51 16.79 55.86 -14.68
CA ASP A 51 15.66 55.49 -15.52
C ASP A 51 15.64 53.96 -15.72
N THR A 52 16.78 53.36 -16.12
CA THR A 52 16.93 51.89 -16.21
C THR A 52 16.65 51.16 -14.89
N ARG A 53 17.10 51.69 -13.73
CA ARG A 53 16.73 51.11 -12.42
C ARG A 53 15.23 51.20 -12.15
N GLN A 54 14.58 52.27 -12.61
CA GLN A 54 13.15 52.47 -12.41
C GLN A 54 12.33 51.51 -13.29
N ASP A 55 12.78 51.28 -14.51
CA ASP A 55 12.22 50.32 -15.47
C ASP A 55 12.37 48.88 -14.97
N VAL A 56 13.59 48.47 -14.59
CA VAL A 56 13.83 47.14 -13.98
C VAL A 56 12.98 46.94 -12.73
N ARG A 57 12.80 47.98 -11.90
CA ARG A 57 11.94 47.91 -10.72
C ARG A 57 10.45 47.76 -11.07
N GLN A 58 10.00 48.31 -12.20
CA GLN A 58 8.64 48.12 -12.70
C GLN A 58 8.46 46.70 -13.26
N GLU A 59 9.38 46.23 -14.10
CA GLU A 59 9.37 44.86 -14.63
C GLU A 59 9.40 43.80 -13.52
N VAL A 60 10.26 43.97 -12.50
CA VAL A 60 10.30 43.09 -11.33
C VAL A 60 8.99 43.12 -10.53
N LYS A 61 8.30 44.26 -10.48
CA LYS A 61 6.98 44.35 -9.82
C LYS A 61 5.90 43.65 -10.63
N GLU A 62 5.94 43.73 -11.95
CA GLU A 62 4.98 43.09 -12.85
C GLU A 62 5.15 41.58 -12.85
N THR A 63 6.37 41.09 -13.06
CA THR A 63 6.71 39.66 -12.95
C THR A 63 6.33 39.08 -11.58
N ARG A 64 6.58 39.80 -10.48
CA ARG A 64 6.18 39.35 -9.14
C ARG A 64 4.65 39.31 -8.96
N LYS A 65 3.90 40.20 -9.59
CA LYS A 65 2.42 40.16 -9.57
C LYS A 65 1.91 38.97 -10.36
N GLU A 66 2.50 38.71 -11.53
CA GLU A 66 2.15 37.60 -12.40
C GLU A 66 2.42 36.25 -11.71
N VAL A 67 3.64 36.04 -11.20
CA VAL A 67 4.00 34.84 -10.42
C VAL A 67 3.07 34.67 -9.20
N ARG A 68 2.69 35.76 -8.52
CA ARG A 68 1.74 35.68 -7.40
C ARG A 68 0.33 35.27 -7.85
N SER A 69 -0.10 35.71 -9.04
CA SER A 69 -1.37 35.29 -9.62
C SER A 69 -1.33 33.81 -9.97
N GLU A 70 -0.30 33.36 -10.70
CA GLU A 70 -0.12 31.95 -11.06
C GLU A 70 -0.06 31.04 -9.84
N ILE A 71 0.67 31.44 -8.78
CA ILE A 71 0.70 30.69 -7.50
C ILE A 71 -0.70 30.63 -6.86
N LYS A 72 -1.52 31.68 -7.02
CA LYS A 72 -2.88 31.70 -6.46
C LYS A 72 -3.83 30.81 -7.25
N ASP A 73 -3.72 30.83 -8.58
CA ASP A 73 -4.54 30.04 -9.49
C ASP A 73 -4.19 28.55 -9.33
N THR A 74 -2.91 28.20 -9.38
CA THR A 74 -2.44 26.82 -9.10
C THR A 74 -2.87 26.30 -7.72
N ARG A 75 -2.87 27.15 -6.68
CA ARG A 75 -3.39 26.78 -5.35
C ARG A 75 -4.90 26.57 -5.33
N LYS A 76 -5.65 27.29 -6.17
CA LYS A 76 -7.09 27.15 -6.28
C LYS A 76 -7.42 25.84 -6.98
N ASP A 77 -6.76 25.57 -8.11
CA ASP A 77 -6.92 24.33 -8.86
C ASP A 77 -6.58 23.12 -8.01
N ALA A 78 -5.43 23.14 -7.31
CA ALA A 78 -5.05 22.08 -6.39
C ALA A 78 -6.07 21.85 -5.25
N ARG A 79 -6.75 22.91 -4.76
CA ARG A 79 -7.80 22.76 -3.75
C ARG A 79 -9.06 22.12 -4.32
N GLU A 80 -9.42 22.45 -5.55
CA GLU A 80 -10.56 21.85 -6.24
C GLU A 80 -10.30 20.37 -6.53
N ASP A 81 -9.12 20.02 -7.02
CA ASP A 81 -8.70 18.63 -7.25
C ASP A 81 -8.73 17.81 -5.95
N ILE A 82 -8.15 18.34 -4.86
CA ILE A 82 -8.18 17.68 -3.54
C ILE A 82 -9.62 17.48 -3.06
N LYS A 83 -10.51 18.44 -3.32
CA LYS A 83 -11.92 18.31 -2.94
C LYS A 83 -12.61 17.20 -3.73
N GLN A 84 -12.40 17.14 -5.04
CA GLN A 84 -12.96 16.09 -5.90
C GLN A 84 -12.48 14.71 -5.48
N VAL A 85 -11.17 14.53 -5.24
CA VAL A 85 -10.59 13.25 -4.79
C VAL A 85 -11.18 12.80 -3.44
N ARG A 86 -11.50 13.74 -2.54
CA ARG A 86 -12.13 13.41 -1.25
C ARG A 86 -13.58 12.97 -1.42
N GLU A 87 -14.32 13.61 -2.30
CA GLU A 87 -15.71 13.26 -2.58
C GLU A 87 -15.78 11.86 -3.22
N THR A 88 -14.94 11.57 -4.21
CA THR A 88 -14.88 10.25 -4.83
C THR A 88 -14.47 9.17 -3.84
N ALA A 89 -13.44 9.41 -3.01
CA ALA A 89 -13.02 8.45 -1.99
C ALA A 89 -14.12 8.13 -0.98
N ARG A 90 -14.99 9.10 -0.66
CA ARG A 90 -16.14 8.92 0.24
C ARG A 90 -17.25 8.09 -0.40
N GLU A 91 -17.60 8.39 -1.65
CA GLU A 91 -18.60 7.62 -2.40
C GLU A 91 -18.16 6.17 -2.60
N ASP A 92 -16.91 5.95 -3.00
CA ASP A 92 -16.33 4.63 -3.15
C ASP A 92 -16.43 3.83 -1.85
N LEU A 93 -16.07 4.44 -0.72
CA LEU A 93 -16.11 3.77 0.58
C LEU A 93 -17.54 3.39 0.99
N LYS A 94 -18.54 4.21 0.65
CA LYS A 94 -19.95 3.89 0.89
C LYS A 94 -20.40 2.69 0.04
N ASN A 95 -20.11 2.71 -1.26
CA ASN A 95 -20.46 1.63 -2.18
C ASN A 95 -19.83 0.31 -1.77
N LYS A 96 -18.54 0.34 -1.40
CA LYS A 96 -17.81 -0.83 -0.92
C LYS A 96 -18.37 -1.40 0.37
N ARG A 97 -18.90 -0.56 1.26
CA ARG A 97 -19.56 -1.04 2.47
C ARG A 97 -20.82 -1.84 2.15
N GLU A 98 -21.60 -1.39 1.17
CA GLU A 98 -22.80 -2.11 0.73
C GLU A 98 -22.41 -3.44 0.07
N GLU A 99 -21.42 -3.42 -0.83
CA GLU A 99 -20.87 -4.62 -1.48
C GLU A 99 -20.31 -5.63 -0.47
N LEU A 100 -19.60 -5.15 0.56
CA LEU A 100 -19.10 -6.00 1.63
C LEU A 100 -20.21 -6.69 2.43
N LYS A 101 -21.35 -6.02 2.61
CA LYS A 101 -22.51 -6.60 3.30
C LYS A 101 -23.19 -7.66 2.44
N THR A 102 -23.42 -7.39 1.15
CA THR A 102 -24.02 -8.36 0.23
C THR A 102 -23.12 -9.59 0.07
N ASN A 103 -21.82 -9.39 -0.18
CA ASN A 103 -20.86 -10.49 -0.36
C ASN A 103 -20.73 -11.33 0.92
N ARG A 104 -21.00 -10.75 2.10
CA ARG A 104 -21.06 -11.47 3.37
C ARG A 104 -22.27 -12.38 3.48
N GLU A 105 -23.44 -11.90 3.09
CA GLU A 105 -24.66 -12.69 3.14
C GLU A 105 -24.59 -13.84 2.13
N GLU A 106 -24.21 -13.55 0.89
CA GLU A 106 -24.03 -14.55 -0.16
C GLU A 106 -23.01 -15.62 0.22
N ALA A 107 -21.84 -15.21 0.74
CA ALA A 107 -20.83 -16.18 1.16
C ALA A 107 -21.31 -17.06 2.33
N ARG A 108 -22.12 -16.52 3.24
CA ARG A 108 -22.71 -17.30 4.35
C ARG A 108 -23.72 -18.31 3.83
N GLU A 109 -24.55 -17.94 2.86
CA GLU A 109 -25.52 -18.85 2.25
C GLU A 109 -24.83 -19.95 1.43
N ALA A 110 -23.88 -19.58 0.57
CA ALA A 110 -23.09 -20.52 -0.21
C ALA A 110 -22.35 -21.54 0.68
N LEU A 111 -21.81 -21.07 1.81
CA LEU A 111 -21.14 -21.93 2.79
C LEU A 111 -22.12 -22.88 3.49
N LYS A 112 -23.32 -22.41 3.86
CA LYS A 112 -24.38 -23.28 4.42
C LYS A 112 -24.78 -24.36 3.42
N ALA A 113 -25.10 -23.97 2.19
CA ALA A 113 -25.49 -24.91 1.13
C ALA A 113 -24.42 -26.00 0.90
N LYS A 114 -23.15 -25.60 0.75
CA LYS A 114 -22.05 -26.57 0.59
C LYS A 114 -21.86 -27.48 1.79
N ARG A 115 -22.08 -26.99 3.02
CA ARG A 115 -22.01 -27.84 4.23
C ARG A 115 -23.11 -28.88 4.23
N ASP A 116 -24.32 -28.53 3.82
CA ASP A 116 -25.43 -29.48 3.77
C ASP A 116 -25.24 -30.52 2.66
N GLU A 117 -24.76 -30.11 1.47
CA GLU A 117 -24.35 -31.07 0.43
C GLU A 117 -23.22 -32.00 0.90
N LEU A 118 -22.27 -31.47 1.68
CA LEU A 118 -21.15 -32.26 2.18
C LEU A 118 -21.60 -33.32 3.19
N LYS A 119 -22.58 -33.02 4.05
CA LYS A 119 -23.11 -34.01 5.01
C LYS A 119 -23.59 -35.26 4.29
N ASN A 120 -24.35 -35.09 3.21
CA ASN A 120 -24.84 -36.21 2.39
C ASN A 120 -23.67 -37.00 1.76
N LYS A 121 -22.65 -36.30 1.23
CA LYS A 121 -21.45 -36.94 0.65
C LYS A 121 -20.59 -37.66 1.69
N ILE A 122 -20.58 -37.18 2.94
CA ILE A 122 -19.87 -37.84 4.05
C ILE A 122 -20.57 -39.13 4.44
N GLU A 123 -21.90 -39.14 4.50
CA GLU A 123 -22.68 -40.34 4.80
C GLU A 123 -22.41 -41.46 3.78
N THR A 124 -22.50 -41.14 2.48
CA THR A 124 -22.22 -42.12 1.42
C THR A 124 -20.79 -42.65 1.48
N LYS A 125 -19.80 -41.76 1.68
CA LYS A 125 -18.39 -42.15 1.79
C LYS A 125 -18.09 -42.98 3.04
N ARG A 126 -18.81 -42.76 4.13
CA ARG A 126 -18.71 -43.59 5.34
C ARG A 126 -19.24 -44.99 5.11
N GLU A 127 -20.31 -45.14 4.33
CA GLU A 127 -20.83 -46.45 3.95
C GLU A 127 -19.82 -47.20 3.07
N GLU A 128 -19.29 -46.55 2.04
CA GLU A 128 -18.22 -47.12 1.20
C GLU A 128 -16.99 -47.53 2.03
N LEU A 129 -16.59 -46.71 2.99
CA LEU A 129 -15.47 -47.03 3.88
C LEU A 129 -15.78 -48.24 4.78
N LYS A 130 -17.00 -48.36 5.31
CA LYS A 130 -17.43 -49.54 6.08
C LYS A 130 -17.36 -50.82 5.25
N GLU A 131 -17.78 -50.77 3.98
CA GLU A 131 -17.69 -51.90 3.06
C GLU A 131 -16.23 -52.30 2.77
N ARG A 132 -15.36 -51.31 2.51
CA ARG A 132 -13.91 -51.55 2.31
C ARG A 132 -13.27 -52.16 3.55
N LEU A 133 -13.67 -51.69 4.74
CA LEU A 133 -13.19 -52.20 6.02
C LEU A 133 -13.72 -53.60 6.36
N ALA A 134 -14.82 -54.06 5.77
CA ALA A 134 -15.30 -55.43 5.96
C ALA A 134 -14.32 -56.49 5.40
N LYS A 135 -13.47 -56.10 4.45
CA LYS A 135 -12.43 -56.96 3.86
C LYS A 135 -11.18 -57.11 4.75
N ILE A 136 -11.05 -56.28 5.80
CA ILE A 136 -9.90 -56.32 6.73
C ILE A 136 -10.18 -57.32 7.85
N LYS A 137 -9.21 -58.22 8.11
CA LYS A 137 -9.34 -59.27 9.14
C LYS A 137 -9.08 -58.73 10.55
N ASP A 138 -8.13 -57.81 10.72
CA ASP A 138 -7.80 -57.24 12.03
C ASP A 138 -8.85 -56.23 12.53
N LYS A 139 -9.60 -56.64 13.56
CA LYS A 139 -10.62 -55.82 14.24
C LYS A 139 -10.05 -54.55 14.86
N ARG A 140 -8.82 -54.57 15.39
CA ARG A 140 -8.21 -53.38 16.01
C ARG A 140 -7.89 -52.33 14.96
N LYS A 141 -7.29 -52.75 13.84
CA LYS A 141 -6.99 -51.85 12.72
C LYS A 141 -8.26 -51.23 12.15
N LYS A 142 -9.33 -52.03 11.99
CA LYS A 142 -10.65 -51.53 11.54
C LYS A 142 -11.18 -50.41 12.44
N GLN A 143 -11.24 -50.63 13.75
CA GLN A 143 -11.70 -49.63 14.71
C GLN A 143 -10.85 -48.36 14.72
N ILE A 144 -9.54 -48.49 14.52
CA ILE A 144 -8.63 -47.34 14.45
C ILE A 144 -8.93 -46.50 13.21
N VAL A 145 -9.12 -47.12 12.04
CA VAL A 145 -9.45 -46.39 10.80
C VAL A 145 -10.79 -45.68 10.92
N GLU A 146 -11.84 -46.36 11.42
CA GLU A 146 -13.16 -45.73 11.63
C GLU A 146 -13.09 -44.53 12.59
N ARG A 147 -12.28 -44.64 13.64
CA ARG A 147 -12.05 -43.53 14.57
C ARG A 147 -11.33 -42.38 13.88
N ILE A 148 -10.31 -42.67 13.08
CA ILE A 148 -9.54 -41.65 12.37
C ILE A 148 -10.39 -40.95 11.31
N ASP A 149 -11.19 -41.69 10.55
CA ASP A 149 -12.13 -41.15 9.56
C ASP A 149 -13.09 -40.13 10.20
N LYS A 150 -13.77 -40.52 11.29
CA LYS A 150 -14.61 -39.61 12.09
C LYS A 150 -13.85 -38.39 12.62
N GLN A 151 -12.60 -38.58 13.04
CA GLN A 151 -11.76 -37.50 13.54
C GLN A 151 -11.35 -36.52 12.43
N LEU A 152 -11.12 -36.98 11.20
CA LEU A 152 -10.79 -36.13 10.06
C LEU A 152 -11.98 -35.22 9.71
N ASP A 153 -13.20 -35.78 9.65
CA ASP A 153 -14.42 -35.03 9.41
C ASP A 153 -14.65 -33.97 10.50
N ALA A 154 -14.62 -34.39 11.77
CA ALA A 154 -14.85 -33.51 12.91
C ALA A 154 -13.79 -32.39 13.00
N LEU A 155 -12.54 -32.70 12.66
CA LEU A 155 -11.47 -31.71 12.64
C LEU A 155 -11.68 -30.68 11.52
N ASN A 156 -12.03 -31.14 10.32
CA ASN A 156 -12.32 -30.23 9.20
C ASN A 156 -13.47 -29.29 9.57
N GLU A 157 -14.60 -29.82 10.07
CA GLU A 157 -15.74 -29.01 10.49
C GLU A 157 -15.37 -28.00 11.59
N LYS A 158 -14.69 -28.46 12.65
CA LYS A 158 -14.26 -27.60 13.77
C LYS A 158 -13.36 -26.46 13.28
N MET A 159 -12.40 -26.75 12.42
CA MET A 159 -11.47 -25.75 11.90
C MET A 159 -12.18 -24.75 10.98
N LEU A 160 -13.07 -25.21 10.10
CA LEU A 160 -13.85 -24.31 9.23
C LEU A 160 -14.76 -23.40 10.05
N ASN A 161 -15.42 -23.92 11.09
CA ASN A 161 -16.21 -23.11 12.02
C ASN A 161 -15.36 -22.06 12.72
N HIS A 162 -14.17 -22.44 13.20
CA HIS A 162 -13.24 -21.49 13.81
C HIS A 162 -12.83 -20.38 12.84
N PHE A 163 -12.43 -20.73 11.62
CA PHE A 163 -12.03 -19.75 10.61
C PHE A 163 -13.18 -18.83 10.19
N SER A 164 -14.39 -19.35 9.98
CA SER A 164 -15.57 -18.53 9.69
C SER A 164 -15.85 -17.52 10.80
N ASN A 165 -15.76 -17.93 12.07
CA ASN A 165 -15.95 -17.04 13.22
C ASN A 165 -14.86 -15.96 13.31
N VAL A 166 -13.62 -16.29 12.92
CA VAL A 166 -12.53 -15.30 12.84
C VAL A 166 -12.82 -14.27 11.75
N LEU A 167 -13.25 -14.70 10.56
CA LEU A 167 -13.61 -13.79 9.47
C LEU A 167 -14.77 -12.87 9.86
N ASP A 168 -15.81 -13.39 10.52
CA ASP A 168 -16.92 -12.56 11.02
C ASP A 168 -16.47 -11.46 12.00
N ARG A 169 -15.46 -11.75 12.83
CA ARG A 169 -14.87 -10.74 13.72
C ARG A 169 -14.04 -9.73 12.93
N LEU A 170 -13.29 -10.17 11.92
CA LEU A 170 -12.53 -9.29 11.05
C LEU A 170 -13.44 -8.33 10.26
N ASP A 171 -14.58 -8.81 9.77
CA ASP A 171 -15.60 -7.96 9.13
C ASP A 171 -16.12 -6.89 10.08
N SER A 172 -16.47 -7.26 11.31
CA SER A 172 -16.95 -6.30 12.31
C SER A 172 -15.89 -5.24 12.65
N VAL A 173 -14.61 -5.61 12.66
CA VAL A 173 -13.52 -4.66 12.83
C VAL A 173 -13.39 -3.76 11.59
N LEU A 174 -13.46 -4.32 10.40
CA LEU A 174 -13.36 -3.56 9.15
C LEU A 174 -14.52 -2.54 9.01
N GLU A 175 -15.74 -2.93 9.38
CA GLU A 175 -16.89 -2.03 9.44
C GLU A 175 -16.65 -0.85 10.39
N LYS A 176 -16.11 -1.10 11.59
CA LYS A 176 -15.75 -0.04 12.53
C LYS A 176 -14.63 0.87 12.02
N ILE A 177 -13.71 0.35 11.21
CA ILE A 177 -12.66 1.14 10.55
C ILE A 177 -13.29 2.04 9.48
N SER A 178 -14.20 1.49 8.66
CA SER A 178 -14.97 2.23 7.67
C SER A 178 -15.79 3.36 8.33
N ASP A 179 -16.52 3.08 9.41
CA ASP A 179 -17.29 4.11 10.16
C ASP A 179 -16.40 5.25 10.68
N ARG A 180 -15.15 4.95 11.07
CA ARG A 180 -14.20 5.95 11.56
C ARG A 180 -13.57 6.72 10.40
N ALA A 181 -13.33 6.07 9.26
CA ALA A 181 -12.87 6.72 8.04
C ALA A 181 -13.91 7.75 7.56
N ASP A 182 -15.20 7.42 7.59
CA ASP A 182 -16.28 8.37 7.27
C ASP A 182 -16.23 9.61 8.16
N LYS A 183 -16.08 9.41 9.47
CA LYS A 183 -15.93 10.52 10.43
C LYS A 183 -14.65 11.34 10.22
N ALA A 184 -13.59 10.73 9.69
CA ALA A 184 -12.37 11.45 9.31
C ALA A 184 -12.61 12.30 8.06
N ALA A 185 -13.32 11.75 7.07
CA ALA A 185 -13.68 12.48 5.84
C ALA A 185 -14.58 13.69 6.15
N GLU A 186 -15.55 13.56 7.06
CA GLU A 186 -16.39 14.68 7.53
C GLU A 186 -15.59 15.82 8.18
N LYS A 187 -14.46 15.48 8.82
CA LYS A 187 -13.52 16.45 9.40
C LYS A 187 -12.56 17.03 8.35
N GLY A 188 -12.70 16.67 7.09
CA GLY A 188 -11.84 17.12 6.01
C GLY A 188 -10.43 16.53 6.04
N LEU A 189 -10.24 15.35 6.64
CA LEU A 189 -9.01 14.57 6.48
C LEU A 189 -9.04 13.82 5.15
N ASP A 190 -7.87 13.63 4.56
CA ASP A 190 -7.73 12.76 3.38
C ASP A 190 -7.79 11.30 3.83
N ILE A 191 -8.75 10.54 3.30
CA ILE A 191 -8.97 9.13 3.62
C ILE A 191 -8.53 8.18 2.50
N SER A 192 -7.88 8.68 1.44
CA SER A 192 -7.56 7.89 0.25
C SER A 192 -6.73 6.65 0.57
N GLU A 193 -5.69 6.78 1.41
CA GLU A 193 -4.90 5.64 1.86
C GLU A 193 -5.69 4.63 2.69
N VAL A 194 -6.63 5.12 3.51
CA VAL A 194 -7.48 4.25 4.36
C VAL A 194 -8.50 3.51 3.52
N SER A 195 -9.11 4.18 2.53
CA SER A 195 -10.03 3.56 1.57
C SER A 195 -9.33 2.43 0.82
N ALA A 196 -8.13 2.67 0.28
CA ALA A 196 -7.35 1.64 -0.41
C ALA A 196 -6.96 0.46 0.52
N ALA A 197 -6.64 0.73 1.79
CA ALA A 197 -6.34 -0.32 2.75
C ALA A 197 -7.59 -1.14 3.15
N ILE A 198 -8.77 -0.50 3.22
CA ILE A 198 -10.06 -1.18 3.41
C ILE A 198 -10.35 -2.12 2.24
N ASP A 199 -10.09 -1.70 1.00
CA ASP A 199 -10.27 -2.54 -0.20
C ASP A 199 -9.41 -3.79 -0.15
N SER A 200 -8.14 -3.61 0.19
CA SER A 200 -7.21 -4.73 0.32
C SER A 200 -7.67 -5.71 1.40
N ALA A 201 -8.22 -5.20 2.51
CA ALA A 201 -8.77 -6.03 3.57
C ALA A 201 -10.05 -6.76 3.13
N ALA A 202 -10.95 -6.08 2.43
CA ALA A 202 -12.17 -6.63 1.86
C ALA A 202 -11.87 -7.81 0.93
N GLY A 203 -10.99 -7.60 -0.06
CA GLY A 203 -10.58 -8.65 -0.99
C GLY A 203 -9.87 -9.83 -0.31
N ALA A 204 -9.06 -9.57 0.72
CA ALA A 204 -8.40 -10.65 1.48
C ALA A 204 -9.40 -11.49 2.31
N ILE A 205 -10.43 -10.86 2.90
CA ILE A 205 -11.51 -11.56 3.60
C ILE A 205 -12.31 -12.42 2.61
N GLU A 206 -12.63 -11.89 1.44
CA GLU A 206 -13.35 -12.63 0.39
C GLU A 206 -12.55 -13.85 -0.09
N ALA A 207 -11.25 -13.67 -0.36
CA ALA A 207 -10.36 -14.76 -0.71
C ALA A 207 -10.32 -15.85 0.38
N ALA A 208 -10.28 -15.46 1.65
CA ALA A 208 -10.33 -16.39 2.77
C ALA A 208 -11.68 -17.12 2.86
N ARG A 209 -12.81 -16.44 2.62
CA ARG A 209 -14.14 -17.09 2.57
C ARG A 209 -14.21 -18.09 1.42
N THR A 210 -13.71 -17.74 0.25
CA THR A 210 -13.61 -18.65 -0.91
C THR A 210 -12.77 -19.88 -0.58
N ALA A 211 -11.65 -19.72 0.12
CA ALA A 211 -10.83 -20.85 0.57
C ALA A 211 -11.60 -21.77 1.53
N ILE A 212 -12.36 -21.22 2.48
CA ILE A 212 -13.23 -22.00 3.38
C ILE A 212 -14.32 -22.73 2.59
N THR A 213 -14.98 -22.06 1.64
CA THR A 213 -16.05 -22.61 0.79
C THR A 213 -15.54 -23.68 -0.17
N ASN A 214 -14.28 -23.62 -0.60
CA ASN A 214 -13.66 -24.69 -1.38
C ASN A 214 -13.30 -25.88 -0.49
N GLN A 215 -12.78 -25.60 0.70
CA GLN A 215 -12.43 -26.61 1.68
C GLN A 215 -13.66 -27.36 2.24
N SER A 216 -14.79 -26.68 2.39
CA SER A 216 -16.06 -27.27 2.81
C SER A 216 -16.68 -28.20 1.77
N GLY A 217 -16.19 -28.20 0.52
CA GLY A 217 -16.61 -29.13 -0.52
C GLY A 217 -15.78 -30.43 -0.57
N LYS A 218 -14.70 -30.52 0.21
CA LYS A 218 -13.75 -31.64 0.15
C LYS A 218 -14.08 -32.72 1.17
N THR A 219 -13.84 -33.97 0.77
CA THR A 219 -13.97 -35.16 1.61
C THR A 219 -12.66 -35.93 1.59
N TYR A 220 -12.21 -36.39 2.76
CA TYR A 220 -10.90 -37.03 2.95
C TYR A 220 -11.07 -38.52 3.20
N THR A 221 -11.31 -39.27 2.13
CA THR A 221 -11.49 -40.72 2.23
C THR A 221 -10.16 -41.45 2.30
N VAL A 222 -10.07 -42.43 3.20
CA VAL A 222 -8.93 -43.36 3.24
C VAL A 222 -9.11 -44.39 2.12
N GLU A 223 -8.23 -44.37 1.13
CA GLU A 223 -8.18 -45.43 0.11
C GLU A 223 -7.45 -46.65 0.69
N ILE A 224 -8.16 -47.75 0.87
CA ILE A 224 -7.62 -48.98 1.46
C ILE A 224 -7.19 -49.90 0.33
N ASN A 225 -5.87 -50.05 0.15
CA ASN A 225 -5.32 -50.96 -0.85
C ASN A 225 -4.96 -52.32 -0.25
N THR A 226 -4.21 -52.33 0.86
CA THR A 226 -3.78 -53.56 1.54
C THR A 226 -3.72 -53.38 3.06
N GLU A 227 -3.83 -54.47 3.81
CA GLU A 227 -3.80 -54.45 5.28
C GLU A 227 -2.43 -54.05 5.87
N ALA A 228 -1.36 -54.24 5.11
CA ALA A 228 -0.01 -53.77 5.46
C ALA A 228 0.17 -52.27 5.18
N GLY A 229 -0.44 -51.75 4.09
CA GLY A 229 -0.37 -50.35 3.68
C GLY A 229 -1.27 -49.39 4.45
N LEU A 230 -2.21 -49.91 5.25
CA LEU A 230 -3.28 -49.14 5.93
C LEU A 230 -2.77 -47.92 6.70
N ARG A 231 -1.64 -48.05 7.41
CA ARG A 231 -1.05 -46.92 8.16
C ARG A 231 -0.58 -45.79 7.23
N GLY A 232 0.00 -46.15 6.08
CA GLY A 232 0.45 -45.20 5.07
C GLY A 232 -0.73 -44.49 4.41
N ASP A 233 -1.78 -45.24 4.05
CA ASP A 233 -2.97 -44.71 3.39
C ASP A 233 -3.73 -43.73 4.29
N VAL A 234 -3.92 -44.07 5.57
CA VAL A 234 -4.48 -43.15 6.58
C VAL A 234 -3.57 -41.92 6.78
N GLY A 235 -2.25 -42.13 6.78
CA GLY A 235 -1.27 -41.06 6.88
C GLY A 235 -1.41 -40.03 5.75
N LYS A 236 -1.58 -40.50 4.51
CA LYS A 236 -1.82 -39.64 3.33
C LYS A 236 -3.10 -38.83 3.46
N ALA A 237 -4.21 -39.46 3.89
CA ALA A 237 -5.48 -38.74 4.09
C ALA A 237 -5.34 -37.63 5.15
N ARG A 238 -4.66 -37.90 6.26
CA ARG A 238 -4.37 -36.89 7.30
C ARG A 238 -3.48 -35.77 6.78
N GLN A 239 -2.42 -36.10 6.03
CA GLN A 239 -1.52 -35.10 5.46
C GLN A 239 -2.24 -34.20 4.45
N ALA A 240 -3.12 -34.77 3.62
CA ALA A 240 -3.94 -34.01 2.68
C ALA A 240 -4.84 -33.00 3.41
N LEU A 241 -5.56 -33.44 4.45
CA LEU A 241 -6.39 -32.53 5.27
C LEU A 241 -5.54 -31.43 5.91
N HIS A 242 -4.37 -31.78 6.47
CA HIS A 242 -3.49 -30.80 7.10
C HIS A 242 -2.97 -29.75 6.10
N ALA A 243 -2.50 -30.18 4.93
CA ALA A 243 -1.98 -29.30 3.90
C ALA A 243 -3.06 -28.33 3.39
N ASP A 244 -4.28 -28.83 3.20
CA ASP A 244 -5.40 -28.02 2.78
C ASP A 244 -5.85 -27.01 3.85
N LEU A 245 -5.96 -27.44 5.11
CA LEU A 245 -6.26 -26.53 6.22
C LEU A 245 -5.15 -25.50 6.46
N ALA A 246 -3.90 -25.82 6.13
CA ALA A 246 -2.81 -24.86 6.19
C ALA A 246 -3.02 -23.71 5.19
N LYS A 247 -3.44 -24.02 3.96
CA LYS A 247 -3.78 -23.01 2.95
C LYS A 247 -4.94 -22.11 3.39
N VAL A 248 -5.98 -22.69 3.99
CA VAL A 248 -7.10 -21.90 4.56
C VAL A 248 -6.60 -20.98 5.67
N ARG A 249 -5.74 -21.48 6.56
CA ARG A 249 -5.15 -20.69 7.64
C ARG A 249 -4.31 -19.52 7.10
N GLU A 250 -3.50 -19.75 6.07
CA GLU A 250 -2.70 -18.71 5.42
C GLU A 250 -3.60 -17.61 4.85
N ALA A 251 -4.69 -17.97 4.17
CA ALA A 251 -5.65 -16.99 3.67
C ALA A 251 -6.30 -16.17 4.79
N VAL A 252 -6.70 -16.81 5.89
CA VAL A 252 -7.26 -16.11 7.07
C VAL A 252 -6.22 -15.20 7.73
N ASN A 253 -4.95 -15.62 7.79
CA ASN A 253 -3.87 -14.79 8.31
C ASN A 253 -3.61 -13.56 7.42
N ALA A 254 -3.65 -13.73 6.10
CA ALA A 254 -3.53 -12.62 5.16
C ALA A 254 -4.68 -11.61 5.34
N ALA A 255 -5.92 -12.09 5.50
CA ALA A 255 -7.07 -11.24 5.84
C ALA A 255 -6.85 -10.46 7.14
N ARG A 256 -6.37 -11.14 8.20
CA ARG A 256 -6.05 -10.49 9.48
C ARG A 256 -4.98 -9.41 9.33
N GLU A 257 -3.94 -9.67 8.55
CA GLU A 257 -2.87 -8.70 8.32
C GLU A 257 -3.37 -7.49 7.52
N ALA A 258 -4.21 -7.71 6.51
CA ALA A 258 -4.80 -6.63 5.72
C ALA A 258 -5.71 -5.73 6.58
N VAL A 259 -6.57 -6.31 7.42
CA VAL A 259 -7.38 -5.54 8.38
C VAL A 259 -6.51 -4.75 9.37
N ARG A 260 -5.40 -5.34 9.83
CA ARG A 260 -4.43 -4.62 10.68
C ARG A 260 -3.81 -3.44 9.94
N LYS A 261 -3.45 -3.60 8.65
CA LYS A 261 -2.92 -2.50 7.82
C LYS A 261 -3.94 -1.37 7.67
N ALA A 262 -5.21 -1.70 7.44
CA ALA A 262 -6.30 -0.70 7.40
C ALA A 262 -6.42 0.06 8.74
N ALA A 263 -6.35 -0.64 9.87
CA ALA A 263 -6.38 -0.02 11.19
C ALA A 263 -5.17 0.91 11.43
N VAL A 264 -3.98 0.52 10.97
CA VAL A 264 -2.76 1.34 11.08
C VAL A 264 -2.87 2.58 10.18
N ALA A 265 -3.35 2.44 8.95
CA ALA A 265 -3.58 3.58 8.06
C ALA A 265 -4.53 4.59 8.69
N LEU A 266 -5.63 4.11 9.28
CA LEU A 266 -6.56 4.97 10.03
C LEU A 266 -5.91 5.64 11.24
N GLY A 267 -5.05 4.93 11.97
CA GLY A 267 -4.28 5.51 13.08
C GLY A 267 -3.36 6.64 12.64
N LYS A 268 -2.70 6.51 11.48
CA LYS A 268 -1.82 7.56 10.92
C LYS A 268 -2.59 8.85 10.62
N LEU A 269 -3.85 8.76 10.16
CA LEU A 269 -4.68 9.95 9.91
C LEU A 269 -4.88 10.81 11.16
N TYR A 270 -5.05 10.19 12.32
CA TYR A 270 -5.25 10.91 13.58
C TYR A 270 -3.95 11.26 14.30
N GLY A 271 -2.86 10.53 14.04
CA GLY A 271 -1.53 10.82 14.58
C GLY A 271 -0.79 11.93 13.83
N ALA A 272 -1.12 12.16 12.55
CA ALA A 272 -0.63 13.27 11.76
C ALA A 272 -1.40 14.57 12.11
N SER A 273 -1.12 15.16 13.27
CA SER A 273 -1.30 16.61 13.41
C SER A 273 -0.39 17.32 12.40
N PRO A 274 -0.81 18.44 11.78
CA PRO A 274 -0.17 19.00 10.61
C PRO A 274 1.11 19.72 11.03
N VAL A 275 2.24 19.02 11.00
CA VAL A 275 3.55 19.65 10.90
C VAL A 275 3.97 19.48 9.45
N PRO A 276 4.17 20.56 8.68
CA PRO A 276 4.69 20.43 7.32
C PRO A 276 6.12 19.88 7.41
N SER A 277 6.27 18.59 7.15
CA SER A 277 7.56 17.93 6.95
C SER A 277 8.10 18.37 5.59
N VAL A 278 8.78 19.51 5.57
CA VAL A 278 9.69 19.85 4.49
C VAL A 278 10.94 18.98 4.66
N THR A 279 11.04 17.91 3.87
CA THR A 279 12.33 17.24 3.64
C THR A 279 13.23 18.19 2.88
N VAL A 280 14.13 18.87 3.60
CA VAL A 280 15.26 19.59 3.01
C VAL A 280 16.25 18.54 2.51
N THR A 281 16.23 18.28 1.20
CA THR A 281 17.30 17.53 0.54
C THR A 281 18.54 18.41 0.48
N ALA A 282 19.66 17.84 0.94
CA ALA A 282 20.92 18.51 1.21
C ALA A 282 21.53 19.25 0.01
N SER A 283 22.11 20.41 0.34
CA SER A 283 23.04 21.19 -0.46
C SER A 283 24.26 20.37 -0.89
N PRO A 284 24.80 20.55 -2.12
CA PRO A 284 26.10 19.99 -2.48
C PRO A 284 27.23 20.81 -1.81
N GLU A 285 28.19 20.10 -1.23
CA GLU A 285 29.42 20.64 -0.63
C GLU A 285 30.50 20.86 -1.71
N PRO A 286 31.32 21.93 -1.63
CA PRO A 286 32.21 22.33 -2.72
C PRO A 286 33.65 21.77 -2.61
N THR A 287 34.23 21.52 -3.79
CA THR A 287 35.64 21.70 -4.21
C THR A 287 36.75 20.85 -3.58
N ALA A 288 37.46 20.10 -4.43
CA ALA A 288 38.90 19.90 -4.30
C ALA A 288 39.60 20.09 -5.66
N THR A 289 40.41 21.14 -5.72
CA THR A 289 41.34 21.55 -6.77
C THR A 289 42.50 20.56 -6.89
N ALA A 290 42.85 20.14 -8.11
CA ALA A 290 44.08 19.39 -8.38
C ALA A 290 45.13 20.34 -9.01
N THR A 291 46.31 20.40 -8.39
CA THR A 291 47.53 21.07 -8.88
C THR A 291 48.58 19.97 -9.17
N PRO A 292 49.44 20.11 -10.20
CA PRO A 292 50.11 18.98 -10.84
C PRO A 292 51.44 18.59 -10.20
N THR A 293 51.78 17.30 -10.31
CA THR A 293 53.08 16.71 -9.91
C THR A 293 54.09 16.79 -11.08
N PRO A 294 55.37 17.12 -10.84
CA PRO A 294 56.39 17.18 -11.89
C PRO A 294 57.09 15.83 -12.14
N SER A 295 57.62 15.79 -13.37
CA SER A 295 58.58 14.92 -14.06
C SER A 295 59.72 14.27 -13.26
N GLU A 296 60.12 13.07 -13.73
CA GLU A 296 61.47 12.54 -14.04
C GLU A 296 61.46 10.99 -13.90
N THR A 297 62.13 10.10 -14.65
CA THR A 297 62.98 10.02 -15.85
C THR A 297 63.28 8.50 -16.03
N PRO A 298 63.65 7.98 -17.23
CA PRO A 298 63.50 6.57 -17.60
C PRO A 298 64.76 5.72 -17.37
N THR A 299 64.65 4.39 -17.53
CA THR A 299 65.82 3.49 -17.55
C THR A 299 65.67 2.43 -18.66
N PRO A 300 66.76 2.10 -19.41
CA PRO A 300 66.66 1.53 -20.75
C PRO A 300 66.88 0.01 -20.83
N THR A 301 66.46 -0.52 -21.97
CA THR A 301 66.73 -1.85 -22.54
C THR A 301 68.21 -2.16 -22.72
N ALA A 302 68.62 -3.40 -22.43
CA ALA A 302 69.64 -4.12 -23.20
C ALA A 302 69.56 -5.65 -22.99
N THR A 303 69.39 -6.35 -24.11
CA THR A 303 69.60 -7.79 -24.39
C THR A 303 71.12 -8.13 -24.40
N PRO A 304 71.65 -9.32 -24.75
CA PRO A 304 71.22 -10.31 -25.76
C PRO A 304 70.56 -11.60 -25.23
#